data_AF-A0A965U6A1-F1
#
_entry.id   AF-A0A965U6A1-F1
#
_cell.length_a   1.000
_cell.length_b   1.000
_cell.length_c   1.000
_cell.angle_alpha   90.00
_cell.angle_beta   90.00
_cell.angle_gamma   90.00
#
_symmetry.space_group_name_H-M   'P 1'
#
loop_
_entity.id
_entity.type
_entity.pdbx_description
1 polymer ?
#
loop_
_entity_poly.entity_id
_entity_poly.type
_entity_poly.pdbx_seq_one_letter_code
_entity_poly.pdbx_strand_id
1 'polypeptide(L)'
;MRNVEKIKALEHELGRYRKKVADQAKELQAVRAELEEARAGNGEIQAAVDAVLTAVVLHHGEAATDPDAPETVLGSRLEVPVFSVAEMREKYEIHALRDEKAGVYVLGVAERTKGGDDGGTERD
;
A
#
# COMPACT_ATOMS: atom_id res chain seq x y z
N MET A 1 -3.24 3.52 -61.10
CA MET A 1 -3.16 2.46 -60.07
C MET A 1 -4.25 1.44 -60.36
N ARG A 2 -3.92 0.16 -60.44
CA ARG A 2 -4.91 -0.92 -60.66
C ARG A 2 -5.61 -1.23 -59.32
N ASN A 3 -6.92 -1.46 -59.32
CA ASN A 3 -7.69 -1.79 -58.11
C ASN A 3 -7.08 -2.94 -57.28
N VAL A 4 -6.44 -3.90 -57.93
CA VAL A 4 -5.75 -5.04 -57.29
C VAL A 4 -4.59 -4.61 -56.39
N GLU A 5 -3.82 -3.59 -56.78
CA GLU A 5 -2.69 -3.07 -55.98
C GLU A 5 -3.20 -2.38 -54.72
N LYS A 6 -4.32 -1.66 -54.84
CA LYS A 6 -4.97 -0.98 -53.72
C LYS A 6 -5.55 -1.97 -52.72
N ILE A 7 -6.14 -3.07 -53.18
CA ILE A 7 -6.63 -4.16 -52.33
C ILE A 7 -5.47 -4.78 -51.54
N LYS A 8 -4.35 -5.13 -52.19
CA LYS A 8 -3.18 -5.69 -51.51
C LYS A 8 -2.60 -4.75 -50.44
N ALA A 9 -2.54 -3.45 -50.73
CA ALA A 9 -2.07 -2.45 -49.78
C ALA A 9 -2.97 -2.38 -48.54
N LEU A 10 -4.30 -2.40 -48.75
CA LEU A 10 -5.29 -2.39 -47.67
C LEU A 10 -5.26 -3.67 -46.83
N GLU A 11 -5.09 -4.84 -47.45
CA GLU A 11 -4.95 -6.13 -46.73
C GLU A 11 -3.73 -6.13 -45.82
N HIS A 12 -2.59 -5.62 -46.32
CA HIS A 12 -1.37 -5.50 -45.53
C HIS A 12 -1.57 -4.53 -44.36
N GLU A 13 -2.21 -3.39 -44.60
CA GLU A 13 -2.49 -2.40 -43.57
C GLU A 13 -3.47 -2.93 -42.51
N LEU A 14 -4.51 -3.65 -42.92
CA LEU A 14 -5.44 -4.34 -42.03
C LEU A 14 -4.73 -5.40 -41.18
N GLY A 15 -3.78 -6.13 -41.76
CA GLY A 15 -2.94 -7.08 -41.03
C GLY A 15 -2.11 -6.40 -39.94
N ARG A 16 -1.50 -5.25 -40.23
CA ARG A 16 -0.76 -4.44 -39.24
C ARG A 16 -1.66 -3.96 -38.12
N TYR A 17 -2.86 -3.44 -38.44
CA TYR A 17 -3.80 -2.99 -37.42
C TYR A 17 -4.29 -4.13 -36.53
N ARG A 18 -4.60 -5.30 -37.11
CA ARG A 18 -4.96 -6.50 -36.33
C ARG A 18 -3.86 -6.90 -35.36
N LYS A 19 -2.60 -6.89 -35.81
CA LYS A 19 -1.45 -7.17 -34.93
C LYS A 19 -1.36 -6.15 -33.79
N LYS A 20 -1.45 -4.85 -34.11
CA LYS A 20 -1.40 -3.78 -33.11
C LYS A 20 -2.51 -3.91 -32.06
N VAL A 21 -3.74 -4.21 -32.48
CA VAL A 21 -4.87 -4.44 -31.58
C VAL A 21 -4.63 -5.65 -30.69
N ALA A 22 -4.07 -6.74 -31.23
CA ALA A 22 -3.74 -7.93 -30.45
C ALA A 22 -2.65 -7.64 -29.40
N ASP A 23 -1.61 -6.90 -29.78
CA ASP A 23 -0.52 -6.50 -28.87
C ASP A 23 -1.07 -5.60 -27.75
N GLN A 24 -1.91 -4.61 -28.08
CA GLN A 24 -2.57 -3.73 -27.10
C GLN A 24 -3.51 -4.49 -26.17
N ALA A 25 -4.24 -5.50 -26.66
CA ALA A 25 -5.11 -6.32 -25.83
C ALA A 25 -4.30 -7.11 -24.80
N LYS A 26 -3.12 -7.61 -25.19
CA LYS A 26 -2.19 -8.31 -24.29
C LYS A 26 -1.61 -7.38 -23.23
N GLU A 27 -1.16 -6.19 -23.62
CA GLU A 27 -0.67 -5.17 -22.68
C GLU A 27 -1.76 -4.75 -21.69
N LEU A 28 -2.99 -4.52 -22.19
CA LEU A 28 -4.12 -4.17 -21.34
C LEU A 28 -4.44 -5.28 -20.33
N GLN A 29 -4.32 -6.54 -20.73
CA GLN A 29 -4.50 -7.66 -19.81
C GLN A 29 -3.41 -7.69 -18.73
N ALA A 30 -2.15 -7.45 -19.09
CA ALA A 30 -1.04 -7.41 -18.13
C ALA A 30 -1.24 -6.28 -17.10
N VAL A 31 -1.53 -5.07 -17.56
CA VAL A 31 -1.77 -3.92 -16.67
C VAL A 31 -2.98 -4.15 -15.77
N ARG A 32 -4.04 -4.81 -16.26
CA ARG A 32 -5.19 -5.18 -15.43
C ARG A 32 -4.81 -6.19 -14.34
N ALA A 33 -3.98 -7.17 -14.66
CA ALA A 33 -3.52 -8.14 -13.66
C ALA A 33 -2.69 -7.46 -12.55
N GLU A 34 -1.75 -6.59 -12.94
CA GLU A 34 -0.95 -5.79 -11.98
C GLU A 34 -1.83 -4.90 -11.10
N LEU A 35 -2.88 -4.29 -11.68
CA LEU A 35 -3.81 -3.46 -10.93
C LEU A 35 -4.62 -4.26 -9.91
N GLU A 36 -5.08 -5.46 -10.26
CA GLU A 36 -5.82 -6.32 -9.34
C GLU A 36 -4.93 -6.84 -8.21
N GLU A 37 -3.68 -7.19 -8.51
CA GLU A 37 -2.69 -7.56 -7.49
C GLU A 37 -2.41 -6.40 -6.52
N ALA A 38 -2.18 -5.19 -7.05
CA ALA A 38 -1.98 -4.00 -6.24
C ALA A 38 -3.20 -3.67 -5.37
N ARG A 39 -4.43 -3.87 -5.89
CA ARG A 39 -5.67 -3.68 -5.13
C ARG A 39 -5.80 -4.69 -4.00
N ALA A 40 -5.50 -5.96 -4.27
CA ALA A 40 -5.51 -7.01 -3.25
C ALA A 40 -4.52 -6.68 -2.13
N GLY A 41 -3.27 -6.36 -2.47
CA GLY A 41 -2.25 -5.97 -1.50
C GLY A 41 -2.63 -4.71 -0.70
N ASN A 42 -3.24 -3.72 -1.33
CA ASN A 42 -3.72 -2.53 -0.63
C ASN A 42 -4.87 -2.85 0.35
N GLY A 43 -5.76 -3.76 -0.02
CA GLY A 43 -6.83 -4.24 0.87
C GLY A 43 -6.29 -4.98 2.10
N GLU A 44 -5.26 -5.82 1.92
CA GLU A 44 -4.59 -6.50 3.02
C GLU A 44 -3.89 -5.52 3.97
N ILE A 45 -3.19 -4.52 3.43
CA ILE A 45 -2.55 -3.47 4.23
C ILE A 45 -3.59 -2.65 5.00
N GLN A 46 -4.69 -2.27 4.34
CA GLN A 46 -5.76 -1.53 5.00
C GLN A 46 -6.34 -2.33 6.18
N ALA A 47 -6.66 -3.61 5.98
CA ALA A 47 -7.16 -4.46 7.04
C ALA A 47 -6.15 -4.61 8.20
N ALA A 48 -4.86 -4.72 7.90
CA ALA A 48 -3.82 -4.79 8.92
C ALA A 48 -3.71 -3.48 9.72
N VAL A 49 -3.75 -2.33 9.05
CA VAL A 49 -3.73 -1.01 9.68
C VAL A 49 -4.96 -0.82 10.57
N ASP A 50 -6.15 -1.16 10.07
CA ASP A 50 -7.40 -1.08 10.84
C ASP A 50 -7.33 -1.96 12.10
N ALA A 51 -6.77 -3.17 12.00
CA ALA A 51 -6.57 -4.07 13.14
C ALA A 51 -5.60 -3.48 14.18
N VAL A 52 -4.48 -2.91 13.74
CA VAL A 52 -3.51 -2.26 14.65
C VAL A 52 -4.13 -1.05 15.34
N LEU A 53 -4.82 -0.18 14.59
CA LEU A 53 -5.50 0.98 15.16
C LEU A 53 -6.58 0.57 16.16
N THR A 54 -7.38 -0.45 15.82
CA THR A 54 -8.39 -1.01 16.73
C THR A 54 -7.75 -1.52 18.02
N ALA A 55 -6.66 -2.30 17.94
CA ALA A 55 -5.95 -2.79 19.12
C ALA A 55 -5.41 -1.64 19.99
N VAL A 56 -4.82 -0.62 19.37
CA VAL A 56 -4.31 0.57 20.09
C VAL A 56 -5.45 1.32 20.80
N VAL A 57 -6.58 1.54 20.14
CA VAL A 57 -7.73 2.23 20.73
C VAL A 57 -8.37 1.40 21.84
N LEU A 58 -8.45 0.07 21.71
CA LEU A 58 -8.95 -0.80 22.78
C LEU A 58 -8.03 -0.81 24.02
N HIS A 59 -6.72 -0.70 23.83
CA HIS A 59 -5.76 -0.71 24.93
C HIS A 59 -5.52 0.66 25.58
N HIS A 60 -5.60 1.74 24.82
CA HIS A 60 -5.22 3.09 25.27
C HIS A 60 -6.37 4.10 25.20
N GLY A 61 -7.49 3.76 24.57
CA GLY A 61 -8.64 4.64 24.48
C GLY A 61 -9.47 4.67 25.77
N GLU A 62 -10.14 5.79 25.98
CA GLU A 62 -11.06 6.01 27.10
C GLU A 62 -12.50 5.70 26.68
N ALA A 63 -13.35 5.30 27.63
CA ALA A 63 -14.76 5.11 27.35
C ALA A 63 -15.41 6.46 27.03
N ALA A 64 -15.94 6.60 25.82
CA ALA A 64 -16.65 7.79 25.39
C ALA A 64 -18.15 7.52 25.29
N THR A 65 -18.96 8.49 25.71
CA THR A 65 -20.40 8.53 25.49
C THR A 65 -20.72 9.56 24.41
N ASP A 66 -21.85 9.36 23.73
CA ASP A 66 -22.34 10.28 22.72
C ASP A 66 -22.64 11.66 23.34
N PRO A 67 -22.02 12.76 22.86
CA PRO A 67 -22.28 14.10 23.37
C PRO A 67 -23.74 14.55 23.17
N ASP A 68 -24.45 14.00 22.18
CA ASP A 68 -25.86 14.29 21.90
C ASP A 68 -26.81 13.25 22.53
N ALA A 69 -26.28 12.14 23.05
CA ALA A 69 -27.04 11.08 23.74
C ALA A 69 -26.20 10.40 24.85
N PRO A 70 -26.12 10.98 26.06
CA PRO A 70 -25.21 10.53 27.13
C PRO A 70 -25.42 9.08 27.59
N GLU A 71 -26.60 8.51 27.34
CA GLU A 71 -26.93 7.10 27.59
C GLU A 71 -26.34 6.12 26.56
N THR A 72 -25.79 6.61 25.45
CA THR A 72 -25.19 5.78 24.38
C THR A 72 -23.68 5.78 24.52
N VAL A 73 -23.10 4.62 24.82
CA VAL A 73 -21.64 4.42 24.81
C VAL A 73 -21.18 4.35 23.35
N LEU A 74 -20.38 5.32 22.92
CA LEU A 74 -19.76 5.37 21.58
C LEU A 74 -18.65 4.32 21.41
N GLY A 75 -18.17 3.75 22.53
CA GLY A 75 -17.08 2.77 22.58
C GLY A 75 -15.81 3.38 23.18
N SER A 76 -14.65 2.90 22.74
CA SER A 76 -13.34 3.42 23.15
C SER A 76 -12.89 4.53 22.21
N ARG A 77 -12.46 5.67 22.76
CA ARG A 77 -11.97 6.83 22.02
C ARG A 77 -10.53 7.14 22.40
N LEU A 78 -9.67 7.30 21.41
CA LEU A 78 -8.30 7.79 21.59
C LEU A 78 -8.10 9.01 20.70
N GLU A 79 -7.64 10.11 21.28
CA GLU A 79 -7.27 11.30 20.51
C GLU A 79 -5.82 11.19 20.05
N VAL A 80 -5.61 11.24 18.74
CA VAL A 80 -4.27 11.21 18.14
C VAL A 80 -4.01 12.60 17.54
N PRO A 81 -2.90 13.28 17.91
CA PRO A 81 -2.54 14.55 17.32
C PRO A 81 -2.43 14.42 15.80
N VAL A 82 -2.84 15.45 15.06
CA VAL A 82 -2.66 15.48 13.61
C VAL A 82 -1.18 15.33 13.29
N PHE A 83 -0.84 14.39 12.42
CA PHE A 83 0.53 14.12 12.00
C PHE A 83 0.64 14.09 10.47
N SER A 84 1.84 14.36 9.97
CA SER A 84 2.18 14.21 8.56
C SER A 84 2.80 12.83 8.33
N VAL A 85 2.14 12.01 7.49
CA VAL A 85 2.66 10.70 7.07
C VAL A 85 4.02 10.85 6.39
N ALA A 86 4.19 11.87 5.55
CA ALA A 86 5.44 12.11 4.85
C ALA A 86 6.60 12.40 5.83
N GLU A 87 6.36 13.27 6.80
CA GLU A 87 7.38 13.60 7.81
C GLU A 87 7.70 12.42 8.72
N MET A 88 6.69 11.67 9.15
CA MET A 88 6.91 10.49 9.99
C MET A 88 7.74 9.43 9.28
N ARG A 89 7.48 9.19 7.99
CA ARG A 89 8.27 8.23 7.20
C ARG A 89 9.70 8.69 6.93
N GLU A 90 9.93 10.00 6.83
CA GLU A 90 11.28 10.55 6.69
C GLU A 90 12.06 10.42 8.00
N LYS A 91 11.44 10.82 9.12
CA LYS A 91 12.12 10.98 10.41
C LYS A 91 12.20 9.70 11.22
N TYR A 92 11.28 8.76 11.03
CA TYR A 92 11.18 7.57 11.87
C TYR A 92 11.17 6.28 11.05
N GLU A 93 11.68 5.22 11.67
CA GLU A 93 11.62 3.86 11.18
C GLU A 93 10.97 2.96 12.23
N ILE A 94 9.96 2.21 11.79
CA ILE A 94 9.24 1.26 12.65
C ILE A 94 9.80 -0.15 12.43
N HIS A 95 10.13 -0.80 13.52
CA HIS A 95 10.51 -2.20 13.59
C HIS A 95 9.37 -2.96 14.27
N ALA A 96 8.89 -4.02 13.62
CA ALA A 96 7.85 -4.87 14.17
C ALA A 96 8.37 -6.30 14.25
N LEU A 97 8.32 -6.88 15.45
CA LEU A 97 8.62 -8.29 15.69
C LEU A 97 7.40 -8.95 16.31
N ARG A 98 6.98 -10.09 15.77
CA ARG A 98 5.95 -10.91 16.42
C ARG A 98 6.62 -11.85 17.41
N ASP A 99 6.25 -11.75 18.69
CA ASP A 99 6.64 -12.73 19.70
C ASP A 99 5.52 -13.76 19.85
N GLU A 100 5.73 -14.94 19.25
CA GLU A 100 4.75 -16.04 19.31
C GLU A 100 4.61 -16.65 20.71
N LYS A 101 5.63 -16.55 21.57
CA LYS A 101 5.60 -17.11 22.93
C LYS A 101 4.78 -16.24 23.86
N ALA A 102 4.91 -14.92 23.73
CA ALA A 102 4.15 -13.95 24.50
C ALA A 102 2.81 -13.59 23.87
N GLY A 103 2.58 -13.94 22.60
CA GLY A 103 1.33 -13.63 21.88
C GLY A 103 1.17 -12.15 21.56
N VAL A 104 2.27 -11.39 21.48
CA VAL A 104 2.26 -9.93 21.29
C VAL A 104 3.07 -9.52 20.06
N TYR A 105 2.76 -8.35 19.51
CA TYR A 105 3.62 -7.66 18.56
C TYR A 105 4.47 -6.64 19.31
N VAL A 106 5.79 -6.76 19.21
CA VAL A 106 6.76 -5.81 19.73
C VAL A 106 7.03 -4.78 18.64
N LEU A 107 6.53 -3.56 18.85
CA LEU A 107 6.74 -2.42 17.95
C LEU A 107 7.78 -1.49 18.56
N GLY A 108 8.86 -1.25 17.82
CA GLY A 108 9.89 -0.26 18.16
C GLY A 108 9.93 0.84 17.12
N VAL A 109 10.01 2.10 17.55
CA VAL A 109 10.18 3.25 16.65
C VAL A 109 11.53 3.90 16.96
N ALA A 110 12.35 4.10 15.93
CA ALA A 110 13.64 4.78 16.03
C ALA A 110 13.68 5.99 15.11
N GLU A 111 14.42 7.03 15.49
CA GLU A 111 14.73 8.13 14.57
C GLU A 111 15.68 7.63 13.49
N ARG A 112 15.37 7.97 12.23
CA ARG A 112 16.24 7.70 11.09
C ARG A 112 17.43 8.64 11.17
N THR A 113 18.60 8.13 11.52
CA THR A 113 19.84 8.91 11.46
C THR A 113 20.16 9.28 10.01
N LYS A 114 20.28 10.59 9.72
CA LYS A 114 20.74 11.07 8.41
C LYS A 114 22.25 10.83 8.29
N GLY A 115 22.66 9.68 7.73
CA GLY A 115 23.99 9.48 7.13
C GLY A 115 24.88 8.41 7.77
N GLY A 116 25.14 7.34 7.00
CA GLY A 116 26.40 6.60 6.82
C GLY A 116 27.28 6.21 8.02
N ASP A 117 27.44 4.90 8.21
CA ASP A 117 28.75 4.33 8.58
C ASP A 117 29.04 3.09 7.71
N ASP A 118 29.53 3.34 6.50
CA ASP A 118 30.55 2.49 5.88
C ASP A 118 31.86 2.78 6.64
N GLY A 119 32.02 2.18 7.82
CA GLY A 119 33.20 2.26 8.67
C GLY A 119 33.76 0.86 8.84
N GLY A 120 34.81 0.58 8.07
CA GLY A 120 35.41 -0.74 7.91
C GLY A 120 35.83 -1.42 9.20
N THR A 121 35.93 -2.75 9.08
CA THR A 121 36.68 -3.63 9.95
C THR A 121 38.04 -3.03 10.30
N GLU A 122 38.28 -2.73 11.57
CA GLU A 122 39.64 -2.73 12.10
C GLU A 122 39.67 -3.57 13.37
N ARG A 123 40.48 -4.62 13.28
CA ARG A 123 40.85 -5.53 14.35
C ARG A 123 41.76 -4.76 15.31
N ASP A 124 41.64 -5.04 16.59
CA ASP A 124 42.77 -5.20 17.50
C ASP A 124 42.44 -6.32 18.51
#